data_AF-A0A943ZIU2-F1
#
_entry.id   AF-A0A943ZIU2-F1
#
_cell.length_a   1.000
_cell.length_b   1.000
_cell.length_c   1.000
_cell.angle_alpha   90.00
_cell.angle_beta   90.00
_cell.angle_gamma   90.00
#
_symmetry.space_group_name_H-M   'P 1'
#
loop_
_entity.id
_entity.type
_entity.pdbx_description
1 polymer ?
#
loop_
_entity_poly.entity_id
_entity_poly.type
_entity_poly.pdbx_seq_one_letter_code
_entity_poly.pdbx_strand_id
1 'polypeptide(L)'
;MTITKKLAALLSGVVLSAGIFRVVQASPADYAAYFKVDLNEPLPKYADLERKYLVENARYNRRYDYHWDIGNLFDSLFRVTITDYGSTERRLRNEHEQDLLDILSMIPPEYYQYIGPYLHTVPNMPEKVLNMPGIKETKNKFPTRIAPQLADIEDLEFLSPYLYYLLMPEMWPENRRSPERPVMRKAAPKVPYDGDFYARIRELVPADEFVPGAKPEVKTGASDLRTINPDINSPLTSADIKAFARTLPKVREIAPDSPRMARIYNAGSFLDRWEQENGKGLTVNMLKDMVNPCQRLVQKLRMAGMELQLRMAVGGEGFTPESWAYTCDKTIKAYRMGMMRSSTLASLKAFRDGAYNRYLEENLGGRKAALQFQTMQTLVEMYRAPLNDILEARKNRKLLKKEFEAGKYRILGQPVAVLN
;
A
#
# COMPACT_ATOMS: atom_id res chain seq x y z
N MET A 1 14.56 -75.51 6.45
CA MET A 1 13.42 -74.73 5.92
C MET A 1 12.81 -73.89 7.05
N THR A 2 13.52 -72.88 7.57
CA THR A 2 13.02 -72.05 8.71
C THR A 2 13.87 -70.80 8.99
N ILE A 3 14.54 -70.19 8.00
CA ILE A 3 15.34 -68.96 8.22
C ILE A 3 15.06 -67.84 7.20
N THR A 4 14.30 -68.09 6.13
CA THR A 4 14.12 -67.10 5.04
C THR A 4 12.82 -66.28 5.11
N LYS A 5 11.95 -66.46 6.10
CA LYS A 5 10.69 -65.69 6.23
C LYS A 5 10.72 -64.53 7.23
N LYS A 6 11.74 -64.41 8.09
CA LYS A 6 11.84 -63.31 9.06
C LYS A 6 12.62 -62.08 8.55
N LEU A 7 13.41 -62.21 7.47
CA LEU A 7 14.10 -61.06 6.88
C LEU A 7 13.22 -60.25 5.92
N ALA A 8 12.26 -60.89 5.26
CA ALA A 8 11.32 -60.20 4.36
C ALA A 8 10.35 -59.28 5.12
N ALA A 9 9.98 -59.64 6.36
CA ALA A 9 9.12 -58.82 7.22
C ALA A 9 9.84 -57.62 7.86
N LEU A 10 11.18 -57.62 7.92
CA LEU A 10 11.97 -56.50 8.45
C LEU A 10 12.29 -55.45 7.36
N LEU A 11 12.26 -55.83 6.09
CA LEU A 11 12.46 -54.92 4.95
C LEU A 11 11.15 -54.36 4.39
N SER A 12 10.00 -54.99 4.66
CA SER A 12 8.67 -54.42 4.37
C SER A 12 8.11 -53.54 5.49
N GLY A 13 8.83 -53.40 6.61
CA GLY A 13 8.42 -52.60 7.78
C GLY A 13 8.98 -51.18 7.83
N VAL A 14 9.84 -50.78 6.88
CA VAL A 14 10.52 -49.46 6.87
C VAL A 14 10.03 -48.53 5.75
N VAL A 15 9.06 -48.95 4.93
CA VAL A 15 8.61 -48.18 3.75
C VAL A 15 7.40 -47.25 4.03
N LEU A 16 6.90 -47.16 5.26
CA LEU A 16 5.68 -46.37 5.57
C LEU A 16 5.83 -45.31 6.67
N SER A 17 7.06 -44.80 6.85
CA SER A 17 7.28 -43.55 7.60
C SER A 17 8.24 -42.60 6.89
N ALA A 18 8.31 -42.66 5.56
CA ALA A 18 8.44 -41.44 4.77
C ALA A 18 7.07 -40.74 4.81
N GLY A 19 6.64 -40.38 6.02
CA GLY A 19 5.70 -39.31 6.19
C GLY A 19 6.29 -38.18 5.38
N ILE A 20 5.54 -37.78 4.36
CA ILE A 20 5.75 -36.55 3.63
C ILE A 20 5.86 -35.51 4.75
N PHE A 21 7.07 -35.18 5.18
CA PHE A 21 7.37 -33.89 5.71
C PHE A 21 7.05 -32.99 4.51
N ARG A 22 5.76 -32.68 4.34
CA ARG A 22 5.38 -31.43 3.76
C ARG A 22 6.13 -30.48 4.67
N VAL A 23 7.26 -29.97 4.18
CA VAL A 23 7.72 -28.65 4.59
C VAL A 23 6.43 -27.86 4.63
N VAL A 24 5.97 -27.49 5.82
CA VAL A 24 4.73 -26.75 5.97
C VAL A 24 5.00 -25.48 5.18
N GLN A 25 4.52 -25.47 3.94
CA GLN A 25 4.72 -24.39 3.00
C GLN A 25 3.95 -23.25 3.61
N ALA A 26 4.70 -22.25 4.10
CA ALA A 26 4.13 -21.14 4.81
C ALA A 26 3.21 -20.41 3.83
N SER A 27 1.95 -20.27 4.19
CA SER A 27 0.94 -19.62 3.37
C SER A 27 0.59 -18.25 3.97
N PRO A 28 0.07 -17.30 3.17
CA PRO A 28 -0.49 -16.07 3.70
C PRO A 28 -1.51 -16.33 4.83
N ALA A 29 -2.35 -17.37 4.68
CA ALA A 29 -3.41 -17.69 5.62
C ALA A 29 -2.90 -18.04 7.03
N ASP A 30 -1.69 -18.58 7.16
CA ASP A 30 -1.08 -18.91 8.45
C ASP A 30 -0.88 -17.66 9.33
N TYR A 31 -0.78 -16.48 8.70
CA TYR A 31 -0.60 -15.23 9.41
C TYR A 31 -1.91 -14.54 9.82
N ALA A 32 -3.09 -15.07 9.43
CA ALA A 32 -4.38 -14.45 9.70
C ALA A 32 -4.65 -14.25 11.20
N ALA A 33 -4.19 -15.17 12.04
CA ALA A 33 -4.40 -15.13 13.48
C ALA A 33 -3.72 -13.92 14.16
N TYR A 34 -2.57 -13.47 13.66
CA TYR A 34 -1.82 -12.35 14.24
C TYR A 34 -2.52 -10.99 14.10
N PHE A 35 -3.46 -10.88 13.15
CA PHE A 35 -4.24 -9.66 12.95
C PHE A 35 -5.42 -9.53 13.91
N LYS A 36 -5.78 -10.60 14.66
CA LYS A 36 -6.83 -10.51 15.68
C LYS A 36 -6.39 -9.58 16.81
N VAL A 37 -7.25 -8.64 17.15
CA VAL A 37 -7.04 -7.70 18.26
C VAL A 37 -8.02 -8.08 19.36
N ASP A 38 -7.52 -8.42 20.55
CA ASP A 38 -8.35 -8.55 21.74
C ASP A 38 -8.30 -7.24 22.52
N LEU A 39 -9.45 -6.58 22.65
CA LEU A 39 -9.55 -5.34 23.40
C LEU A 39 -9.62 -5.59 24.92
N ASN A 40 -9.96 -6.80 25.36
CA ASN A 40 -10.09 -7.15 26.77
C ASN A 40 -8.78 -7.70 27.36
N GLU A 41 -7.77 -7.94 26.53
CA GLU A 41 -6.44 -8.40 26.98
C GLU A 41 -5.79 -7.32 27.88
N PRO A 42 -5.31 -7.68 29.09
CA PRO A 42 -4.67 -6.73 29.97
C PRO A 42 -3.37 -6.20 29.33
N LEU A 43 -3.35 -4.90 29.05
CA LEU A 43 -2.21 -4.25 28.42
C LEU A 43 -1.11 -3.94 29.46
N PRO A 44 0.17 -4.10 29.09
CA PRO A 44 1.28 -3.66 29.93
C PRO A 44 1.23 -2.14 30.17
N LYS A 45 1.75 -1.70 31.32
CA LYS A 45 1.79 -0.26 31.65
C LYS A 45 2.81 0.45 30.77
N TYR A 46 2.44 1.64 30.28
CA TYR A 46 3.30 2.46 29.42
C TYR A 46 4.67 2.75 30.04
N ALA A 47 4.72 3.08 31.34
CA ALA A 47 5.97 3.41 32.03
C ALA A 47 6.95 2.22 32.09
N ASP A 48 6.44 0.99 32.19
CA ASP A 48 7.27 -0.22 32.27
C ASP A 48 7.91 -0.51 30.91
N LEU A 49 7.13 -0.35 29.83
CA LEU A 49 7.63 -0.52 28.45
C LEU A 49 8.54 0.64 28.03
N GLU A 50 8.28 1.86 28.48
CA GLU A 50 9.13 3.01 28.24
C GLU A 50 10.52 2.79 28.86
N ARG A 51 10.60 2.30 30.10
CA ARG A 51 11.87 1.91 30.72
C ARG A 51 12.57 0.81 29.93
N LYS A 52 11.84 -0.26 29.60
CA LYS A 52 12.41 -1.41 28.87
C LYS A 52 12.90 -1.03 27.47
N TYR A 53 12.13 -0.24 26.71
CA TYR A 53 12.39 -0.02 25.30
C TYR A 53 13.01 1.32 24.95
N LEU A 54 12.82 2.39 25.73
CA LEU A 54 13.51 3.66 25.50
C LEU A 54 14.77 3.77 26.36
N VAL A 55 14.73 3.39 27.64
CA VAL A 55 15.89 3.58 28.53
C VAL A 55 16.98 2.54 28.30
N GLU A 56 16.65 1.26 28.05
CA GLU A 56 17.68 0.26 27.73
C GLU A 56 18.25 0.43 26.32
N ASN A 57 17.47 0.93 25.35
CA ASN A 57 17.98 1.27 24.01
C ASN A 57 18.65 2.65 23.94
N ALA A 58 18.47 3.53 24.92
CA ALA A 58 19.27 4.75 25.07
C ALA A 58 20.76 4.45 25.36
N ARG A 59 21.12 3.18 25.66
CA ARG A 59 22.51 2.69 25.57
C ARG A 59 23.03 2.59 24.14
N TYR A 60 22.31 3.11 23.14
CA TYR A 60 22.94 3.62 21.91
C TYR A 60 23.79 4.84 22.28
N ASN A 61 24.96 4.56 22.86
CA ASN A 61 26.02 5.52 23.09
C ASN A 61 26.30 6.19 21.74
N ARG A 62 26.09 7.51 21.65
CA ARG A 62 26.19 8.24 20.39
C ARG A 62 27.58 8.18 19.76
N ARG A 63 28.63 7.74 20.49
CA ARG A 63 30.04 7.46 20.07
C ARG A 63 30.75 8.51 19.18
N TYR A 64 30.05 9.50 18.69
CA TYR A 64 30.51 10.67 17.99
C TYR A 64 30.24 11.84 18.93
N ASP A 65 31.08 11.95 19.94
CA ASP A 65 31.39 13.26 20.47
C ASP A 65 32.24 13.95 19.41
N TYR A 66 31.85 15.17 19.08
CA TYR A 66 32.49 15.94 18.02
C TYR A 66 34.00 16.10 18.31
N HIS A 67 34.79 16.00 17.24
CA HIS A 67 36.22 16.33 17.07
C HIS A 67 37.23 15.17 17.32
N TRP A 68 37.62 14.55 16.19
CA TRP A 68 38.95 13.97 15.93
C TRP A 68 39.42 12.75 16.72
N ASP A 69 38.60 11.72 16.86
CA ASP A 69 39.10 10.36 17.06
C ASP A 69 38.51 9.43 15.99
N ILE A 70 39.06 9.52 14.79
CA ILE A 70 38.77 8.57 13.71
C ILE A 70 39.69 7.38 13.94
N GLY A 71 39.25 6.45 14.79
CA GLY A 71 39.84 5.11 14.85
C GLY A 71 39.75 4.37 13.50
N ASN A 72 40.32 3.16 13.44
CA ASN A 72 40.46 2.34 12.22
C ASN A 72 39.15 1.74 11.66
N LEU A 73 38.08 2.53 11.53
CA LEU A 73 36.81 2.08 10.96
C LEU A 73 36.25 3.11 9.98
N PHE A 74 36.72 3.01 8.74
CA PHE A 74 36.01 3.59 7.60
C PHE A 74 34.64 2.93 7.45
N ASP A 75 33.60 3.76 7.38
CA ASP A 75 32.20 3.33 7.35
C ASP A 75 31.90 2.47 6.10
N SER A 76 31.05 1.46 6.26
CA SER A 76 30.62 0.57 5.17
C SER A 76 30.01 1.36 4.01
N LEU A 77 29.35 2.47 4.31
CA LEU A 77 28.74 3.36 3.32
C LEU A 77 29.80 4.10 2.52
N PHE A 78 30.83 4.64 3.19
CA PHE A 78 31.98 5.27 2.54
C PHE A 78 32.79 4.25 1.71
N ARG A 79 32.92 3.01 2.21
CA ARG A 79 33.52 1.91 1.47
C ARG A 79 32.71 1.58 0.23
N VAL A 80 31.38 1.53 0.31
CA VAL A 80 30.48 1.35 -0.84
C VAL A 80 30.66 2.49 -1.83
N THR A 81 30.67 3.75 -1.39
CA THR A 81 30.88 4.88 -2.31
C THR A 81 32.24 4.82 -3.00
N ILE A 82 33.32 4.55 -2.28
CA ILE A 82 34.66 4.44 -2.88
C ILE A 82 34.80 3.18 -3.75
N THR A 83 34.19 2.04 -3.39
CA THR A 83 34.19 0.86 -4.25
C THR A 83 33.36 1.07 -5.51
N ASP A 84 32.26 1.81 -5.44
CA ASP A 84 31.47 2.20 -6.62
C ASP A 84 32.28 3.13 -7.54
N TYR A 85 32.99 4.12 -6.96
CA TYR A 85 33.90 4.98 -7.72
C TYR A 85 35.15 4.25 -8.25
N GLY A 86 35.64 3.22 -7.56
CA GLY A 86 36.87 2.50 -7.89
C GLY A 86 36.71 1.23 -8.72
N SER A 87 35.49 0.74 -8.91
CA SER A 87 35.20 -0.53 -9.62
C SER A 87 34.84 -0.38 -11.09
N THR A 88 34.81 0.85 -11.62
CA THR A 88 34.63 1.10 -13.05
C THR A 88 35.93 0.86 -13.83
N GLU A 89 36.40 -0.38 -13.81
CA GLU A 89 37.34 -0.84 -14.85
C GLU A 89 36.65 -0.72 -16.21
N ARG A 90 37.34 -0.10 -17.18
CA ARG A 90 36.93 0.15 -18.58
C ARG A 90 36.41 -1.07 -19.38
N ARG A 91 36.26 -2.26 -18.78
CA ARG A 91 35.95 -3.53 -19.45
C ARG A 91 34.66 -4.22 -18.99
N LEU A 92 34.00 -3.78 -17.91
CA LEU A 92 32.76 -4.40 -17.43
C LEU A 92 31.53 -3.69 -18.02
N ARG A 93 30.57 -4.48 -18.55
CA ARG A 93 29.28 -3.97 -19.07
C ARG A 93 28.56 -3.22 -17.95
N ASN A 94 28.15 -1.98 -18.23
CA ASN A 94 27.31 -1.23 -17.31
C ASN A 94 25.92 -1.90 -17.28
N GLU A 95 25.41 -2.26 -16.10
CA GLU A 95 24.13 -3.01 -15.96
C GLU A 95 22.96 -2.30 -16.66
N HIS A 96 23.03 -0.97 -16.77
CA HIS A 96 21.99 -0.14 -17.39
C HIS A 96 22.29 0.27 -18.84
N GLU A 97 23.38 -0.22 -19.44
CA GLU A 97 23.75 0.12 -20.82
C GLU A 97 22.68 -0.28 -21.83
N GLN A 98 22.07 -1.46 -21.65
CA GLN A 98 21.06 -1.98 -22.57
C GLN A 98 19.75 -1.21 -22.44
N ASP A 99 19.32 -0.89 -21.21
CA ASP A 99 18.11 -0.10 -20.97
C ASP A 99 18.23 1.30 -21.61
N LEU A 100 19.41 1.93 -21.51
CA LEU A 100 19.68 3.22 -22.15
C LEU A 100 19.61 3.13 -23.68
N LEU A 101 20.18 2.08 -24.28
CA LEU A 101 20.12 1.85 -25.72
C LEU A 101 18.69 1.60 -26.19
N ASP A 102 17.91 0.83 -25.43
CA ASP A 102 16.53 0.53 -25.75
C ASP A 102 15.68 1.81 -25.69
N ILE A 103 15.84 2.64 -24.66
CA ILE A 103 15.17 3.95 -24.56
C ILE A 103 15.55 4.87 -25.72
N LEU A 104 16.84 4.98 -26.05
CA LEU A 104 17.31 5.83 -27.14
C LEU A 104 16.81 5.32 -28.51
N SER A 105 16.68 4.00 -28.68
CA SER A 105 16.15 3.41 -29.92
C SER A 105 14.65 3.69 -30.14
N MET A 106 13.88 3.94 -29.07
CA MET A 106 12.48 4.34 -29.17
C MET A 106 12.31 5.81 -29.59
N ILE A 107 13.34 6.63 -29.41
CA ILE A 107 13.33 8.04 -29.76
C ILE A 107 13.68 8.19 -31.25
N PRO A 108 12.85 8.90 -32.05
CA PRO A 108 13.18 9.17 -33.44
C PRO A 108 14.52 9.94 -33.57
N PRO A 109 15.36 9.63 -34.57
CA PRO A 109 16.69 10.23 -34.71
C PRO A 109 16.71 11.77 -34.78
N GLU A 110 15.62 12.38 -35.23
CA GLU A 110 15.43 13.84 -35.30
C GLU A 110 15.54 14.53 -33.93
N TYR A 111 15.27 13.81 -32.85
CA TYR A 111 15.31 14.34 -31.49
C TYR A 111 16.67 14.16 -30.81
N TYR A 112 17.61 13.44 -31.43
CA TYR A 112 18.95 13.24 -30.85
C TYR A 112 19.74 14.55 -30.74
N GLN A 113 19.45 15.56 -31.56
CA GLN A 113 20.08 16.88 -31.44
C GLN A 113 19.82 17.57 -30.09
N TYR A 114 18.73 17.23 -29.39
CA TYR A 114 18.39 17.83 -28.09
C TYR A 114 18.94 17.08 -26.88
N ILE A 115 19.36 15.82 -27.07
CA ILE A 115 19.76 14.91 -25.98
C ILE A 115 21.25 14.55 -26.10
N GLY A 116 21.72 14.32 -27.32
CA GLY A 116 23.09 13.89 -27.61
C GLY A 116 24.18 14.82 -27.06
N PRO A 117 24.10 16.16 -27.21
CA PRO A 117 25.07 17.08 -26.64
C PRO A 117 25.22 16.92 -25.11
N TYR A 118 24.11 16.68 -24.40
CA TYR A 118 24.12 16.42 -22.96
C TYR A 118 24.75 15.05 -22.63
N LEU A 119 24.46 14.00 -23.39
CA LEU A 119 25.06 12.67 -23.16
C LEU A 119 26.59 12.70 -23.23
N HIS A 120 27.18 13.55 -24.08
CA HIS A 120 28.64 13.75 -24.15
C HIS A 120 29.23 14.51 -22.95
N THR A 121 28.40 15.14 -22.11
CA THR A 121 28.83 15.83 -20.87
C THR A 121 28.73 14.95 -19.62
N VAL A 122 28.02 13.82 -19.70
CA VAL A 122 27.80 12.93 -18.55
C VAL A 122 29.07 12.09 -18.30
N PRO A 123 29.66 12.14 -17.09
CA PRO A 123 30.79 11.30 -16.75
C PRO A 123 30.38 9.82 -16.73
N ASN A 124 31.28 8.93 -17.17
CA ASN A 124 31.08 7.47 -17.23
C ASN A 124 29.93 7.00 -18.15
N MET A 125 29.52 7.81 -19.13
CA MET A 125 28.55 7.37 -20.13
C MET A 125 29.13 6.26 -21.02
N PRO A 126 28.38 5.16 -21.30
CA PRO A 126 28.88 4.06 -22.12
C PRO A 126 29.30 4.52 -23.53
N GLU A 127 30.48 4.07 -23.98
CA GLU A 127 31.00 4.41 -25.31
C GLU A 127 30.07 3.97 -26.44
N LYS A 128 29.33 2.88 -26.23
CA LYS A 128 28.35 2.38 -27.21
C LYS A 128 27.18 3.36 -27.43
N VAL A 129 26.73 4.03 -26.36
CA VAL A 129 25.69 5.08 -26.43
C VAL A 129 26.25 6.32 -27.14
N LEU A 130 27.47 6.74 -26.80
CA LEU A 130 28.13 7.90 -27.41
C LEU A 130 28.45 7.71 -28.90
N ASN A 131 28.65 6.46 -29.33
CA ASN A 131 28.94 6.09 -30.72
C ASN A 131 27.70 5.72 -31.54
N MET A 132 26.50 5.83 -30.99
CA MET A 132 25.25 5.57 -31.71
C MET A 132 25.09 6.53 -32.91
N PRO A 133 24.59 6.06 -34.08
CA PRO A 133 24.33 6.93 -35.23
C PRO A 133 23.37 8.07 -34.86
N GLY A 134 23.66 9.29 -35.30
CA GLY A 134 22.91 10.49 -34.92
C GLY A 134 23.33 11.10 -33.57
N ILE A 135 23.72 10.32 -32.55
CA ILE A 135 24.22 10.85 -31.27
C ILE A 135 25.69 11.27 -31.39
N LYS A 136 26.51 10.47 -32.08
CA LYS A 136 27.93 10.79 -32.30
C LYS A 136 28.14 12.14 -33.00
N GLU A 137 27.28 12.47 -33.94
CA GLU A 137 27.39 13.69 -34.76
C GLU A 137 26.96 14.96 -34.03
N THR A 138 26.26 14.83 -32.89
CA THR A 138 25.71 15.97 -32.11
C THR A 138 26.70 16.50 -31.07
N LYS A 139 27.89 15.91 -30.95
CA LYS A 139 28.91 16.38 -30.00
C LYS A 139 29.24 17.86 -30.23
N ASN A 140 29.06 18.67 -29.20
CA ASN A 140 29.30 20.13 -29.21
C ASN A 140 28.51 20.90 -30.29
N LYS A 141 27.39 20.37 -30.76
CA LYS A 141 26.51 21.07 -31.72
C LYS A 141 25.28 21.62 -31.01
N PHE A 142 24.92 22.83 -31.39
CA PHE A 142 23.66 23.44 -31.00
C PHE A 142 22.50 22.88 -31.84
N PRO A 143 21.29 22.67 -31.28
CA PRO A 143 20.14 22.18 -32.04
C PRO A 143 19.75 23.13 -33.17
N THR A 144 19.46 22.55 -34.34
CA THR A 144 19.11 23.34 -35.54
C THR A 144 17.63 23.71 -35.60
N ARG A 145 16.77 22.90 -34.98
CA ARG A 145 15.32 23.11 -34.94
C ARG A 145 14.96 23.73 -33.59
N ILE A 146 14.71 25.03 -33.56
CA ILE A 146 14.37 25.77 -32.35
C ILE A 146 12.86 26.03 -32.34
N ALA A 147 12.26 25.97 -31.15
CA ALA A 147 10.88 26.36 -30.92
C ALA A 147 10.67 27.83 -31.34
N PRO A 148 9.63 28.16 -32.12
CA PRO A 148 9.40 29.54 -32.59
C PRO A 148 9.26 30.54 -31.44
N GLN A 149 8.84 30.08 -30.25
CA GLN A 149 8.75 30.87 -29.02
C GLN A 149 10.12 31.36 -28.50
N LEU A 150 11.22 30.69 -28.87
CA LEU A 150 12.57 30.97 -28.37
C LEU A 150 13.51 31.50 -29.46
N ALA A 151 13.02 31.64 -30.69
CA ALA A 151 13.84 32.03 -31.84
C ALA A 151 14.39 33.47 -31.75
N ASP A 152 13.69 34.36 -31.04
CA ASP A 152 14.03 35.79 -30.94
C ASP A 152 14.90 36.15 -29.71
N ILE A 153 15.37 35.14 -28.96
CA ILE A 153 16.22 35.36 -27.78
C ILE A 153 17.68 35.50 -28.22
N GLU A 154 18.29 36.66 -27.94
CA GLU A 154 19.73 36.87 -28.14
C GLU A 154 20.56 35.88 -27.29
N ASP A 155 21.70 35.42 -27.80
CA ASP A 155 22.66 34.57 -27.07
C ASP A 155 22.16 33.17 -26.66
N LEU A 156 21.11 32.64 -27.32
CA LEU A 156 20.57 31.31 -27.04
C LEU A 156 21.59 30.16 -27.24
N GLU A 157 22.65 30.39 -28.02
CA GLU A 157 23.73 29.43 -28.28
C GLU A 157 24.56 29.09 -27.02
N PHE A 158 24.56 29.97 -26.00
CA PHE A 158 25.26 29.73 -24.73
C PHE A 158 24.43 28.92 -23.72
N LEU A 159 23.23 28.49 -24.10
CA LEU A 159 22.40 27.65 -23.27
C LEU A 159 23.11 26.34 -22.94
N SER A 160 23.04 25.92 -21.68
CA SER A 160 23.60 24.63 -21.26
C SER A 160 22.94 23.48 -22.05
N PRO A 161 23.71 22.47 -22.51
CA PRO A 161 23.18 21.28 -23.18
C PRO A 161 22.09 20.57 -22.40
N TYR A 162 22.07 20.70 -21.07
CA TYR A 162 21.03 20.16 -20.20
C TYR A 162 19.63 20.69 -20.55
N LEU A 163 19.53 21.90 -21.12
CA LEU A 163 18.26 22.59 -21.38
C LEU A 163 17.83 22.53 -22.85
N TYR A 164 18.57 21.83 -23.71
CA TYR A 164 18.26 21.75 -25.15
C TYR A 164 16.89 21.12 -25.43
N TYR A 165 16.38 20.24 -24.55
CA TYR A 165 15.03 19.70 -24.69
C TYR A 165 13.93 20.78 -24.70
N LEU A 166 14.16 21.96 -24.10
CA LEU A 166 13.22 23.08 -24.13
C LEU A 166 13.13 23.77 -25.50
N LEU A 167 14.20 23.63 -26.30
CA LEU A 167 14.27 24.14 -27.66
C LEU A 167 13.42 23.31 -28.64
N MET A 168 12.96 22.13 -28.23
CA MET A 168 12.10 21.28 -29.05
C MET A 168 10.70 21.89 -29.18
N PRO A 169 10.20 22.15 -30.41
CA PRO A 169 8.87 22.74 -30.61
C PRO A 169 7.74 21.94 -29.94
N GLU A 170 7.79 20.61 -29.95
CA GLU A 170 6.77 19.70 -29.44
C GLU A 170 6.60 19.72 -27.91
N MET A 171 7.58 20.25 -27.16
CA MET A 171 7.41 20.48 -25.72
C MET A 171 6.32 21.50 -25.43
N TRP A 172 6.14 22.45 -26.35
CA TRP A 172 5.24 23.59 -26.20
C TRP A 172 3.80 23.21 -26.58
N PRO A 173 2.80 23.49 -25.71
CA PRO A 173 1.41 23.08 -25.92
C PRO A 173 0.82 23.53 -27.26
N GLU A 174 1.23 24.70 -27.74
CA GLU A 174 0.77 25.34 -28.97
C GLU A 174 1.20 24.59 -30.24
N ASN A 175 2.35 23.92 -30.18
CA ASN A 175 2.95 23.20 -31.31
C ASN A 175 2.64 21.69 -31.30
N ARG A 176 1.92 21.21 -30.28
CA ARG A 176 1.55 19.79 -30.18
C ARG A 176 0.55 19.46 -31.28
N ARG A 177 0.97 18.62 -32.23
CA ARG A 177 0.03 17.97 -33.15
C ARG A 177 -0.90 17.11 -32.30
N SER A 178 -2.19 17.44 -32.30
CA SER A 178 -3.19 16.62 -31.63
C SER A 178 -3.16 15.24 -32.26
N PRO A 179 -2.90 14.16 -31.49
CA PRO A 179 -3.00 12.82 -32.04
C PRO A 179 -4.42 12.64 -32.59
N GLU A 180 -4.55 12.07 -33.79
CA GLU A 180 -5.86 11.74 -34.35
C GLU A 180 -6.60 10.88 -33.34
N ARG A 181 -7.66 11.45 -32.74
CA ARG A 181 -8.47 10.70 -31.78
C ARG A 181 -9.34 9.74 -32.58
N PRO A 182 -9.29 8.43 -32.30
CA PRO A 182 -10.18 7.50 -32.97
C PRO A 182 -11.63 7.90 -32.71
N VAL A 183 -12.43 7.98 -33.77
CA VAL A 183 -13.86 8.29 -33.67
C VAL A 183 -14.51 7.19 -32.82
N MET A 184 -15.00 7.54 -31.63
CA MET A 184 -15.75 6.61 -30.79
C MET A 184 -17.04 6.22 -31.54
N ARG A 185 -17.08 5.01 -32.09
CA ARG A 185 -18.32 4.43 -32.62
C ARG A 185 -19.31 4.28 -31.46
N LYS A 186 -20.56 4.70 -31.66
CA LYS A 186 -21.64 4.47 -30.69
C LYS A 186 -21.71 2.96 -30.40
N ALA A 187 -21.63 2.58 -29.13
CA ALA A 187 -21.70 1.19 -28.72
C ALA A 187 -23.09 0.63 -29.06
N ALA A 188 -23.16 -0.29 -30.02
CA ALA A 188 -24.34 -1.12 -30.20
C ALA A 188 -24.35 -2.21 -29.11
N PRO A 189 -25.50 -2.54 -28.52
CA PRO A 189 -25.59 -3.65 -27.58
C PRO A 189 -25.16 -4.95 -28.27
N LYS A 190 -24.31 -5.73 -27.60
CA LYS A 190 -23.77 -7.00 -28.12
C LYS A 190 -24.80 -8.13 -28.16
N VAL A 191 -25.97 -7.93 -27.57
CA VAL A 191 -26.98 -8.97 -27.31
C VAL A 191 -28.33 -8.53 -27.88
N PRO A 192 -29.07 -9.41 -28.56
CA PRO A 192 -30.44 -9.13 -28.99
C PRO A 192 -31.34 -8.81 -27.79
N TYR A 193 -32.33 -7.94 -28.01
CA TYR A 193 -33.31 -7.55 -26.98
C TYR A 193 -34.21 -8.75 -26.62
N ASP A 194 -34.29 -9.09 -25.34
CA ASP A 194 -35.16 -10.13 -24.79
C ASP A 194 -36.32 -9.49 -24.02
N GLY A 195 -37.51 -9.47 -24.64
CA GLY A 195 -38.70 -8.84 -24.07
C GLY A 195 -39.18 -9.48 -22.77
N ASP A 196 -39.07 -10.80 -22.64
CA ASP A 196 -39.54 -11.54 -21.46
C ASP A 196 -38.64 -11.28 -20.25
N PHE A 197 -37.33 -11.19 -20.48
CA PHE A 197 -36.36 -10.78 -19.46
C PHE A 197 -36.67 -9.39 -18.91
N TYR A 198 -36.92 -8.40 -19.78
CA TYR A 198 -37.24 -7.04 -19.34
C TYR A 198 -38.63 -6.93 -18.72
N ALA A 199 -39.61 -7.75 -19.13
CA ALA A 199 -40.92 -7.82 -18.47
C ALA A 199 -40.79 -8.31 -17.02
N ARG A 200 -40.04 -9.40 -16.78
CA ARG A 200 -39.74 -9.88 -15.42
C ARG A 200 -38.97 -8.87 -14.57
N ILE A 201 -38.05 -8.13 -15.18
CA ILE A 201 -37.35 -7.04 -14.48
C ILE A 201 -38.33 -5.95 -14.05
N ARG A 202 -39.30 -5.57 -14.91
CA ARG A 202 -40.32 -4.57 -14.56
C ARG A 202 -41.25 -5.02 -13.44
N GLU A 203 -41.54 -6.33 -13.34
CA GLU A 203 -42.30 -6.89 -12.21
C GLU A 203 -41.52 -6.83 -10.89
N LEU A 204 -40.21 -7.09 -10.94
CA LEU A 204 -39.34 -7.08 -9.76
C LEU A 204 -38.94 -5.67 -9.32
N VAL A 205 -38.83 -4.75 -10.26
CA VAL A 205 -38.37 -3.38 -10.07
C VAL A 205 -39.37 -2.45 -10.77
N PRO A 206 -40.31 -1.84 -10.03
CA PRO A 206 -41.31 -0.96 -10.61
C PRO A 206 -40.60 0.20 -11.32
N ALA A 207 -40.77 0.29 -12.64
CA ALA A 207 -40.09 1.31 -13.46
C ALA A 207 -40.45 2.75 -13.03
N ASP A 208 -41.62 2.91 -12.42
CA ASP A 208 -42.15 4.19 -11.93
C ASP A 208 -41.36 4.74 -10.73
N GLU A 209 -40.58 3.91 -10.03
CA GLU A 209 -39.67 4.36 -8.96
C GLU A 209 -38.34 4.94 -9.51
N PHE A 210 -38.03 4.71 -10.80
CA PHE A 210 -36.75 5.06 -11.41
C PHE A 210 -36.87 6.10 -12.55
N VAL A 211 -38.07 6.59 -12.82
CA VAL A 211 -38.28 7.68 -13.80
C VAL A 211 -37.72 9.01 -13.29
N PRO A 212 -37.24 9.89 -14.19
CA PRO A 212 -36.76 11.22 -13.81
C PRO A 212 -37.83 12.00 -13.05
N GLY A 213 -37.62 12.27 -11.77
CA GLY A 213 -38.58 12.96 -10.89
C GLY A 213 -39.29 12.05 -9.88
N ALA A 214 -39.10 10.73 -9.94
CA ALA A 214 -39.56 9.82 -8.90
C ALA A 214 -38.90 10.16 -7.56
N LYS A 215 -39.72 10.40 -6.54
CA LYS A 215 -39.24 10.55 -5.15
C LYS A 215 -39.16 9.15 -4.55
N PRO A 216 -37.97 8.66 -4.17
CA PRO A 216 -37.85 7.34 -3.58
C PRO A 216 -38.68 7.30 -2.29
N GLU A 217 -39.53 6.29 -2.13
CA GLU A 217 -40.19 6.02 -0.85
C GLU A 217 -39.13 5.66 0.18
N VAL A 218 -38.89 6.54 1.15
CA VAL A 218 -37.99 6.25 2.28
C VAL A 218 -38.75 5.37 3.26
N LYS A 219 -38.83 4.07 2.96
CA LYS A 219 -39.30 3.09 3.96
C LYS A 219 -38.19 2.93 5.00
N THR A 220 -38.50 3.26 6.24
CA THR A 220 -37.60 3.07 7.37
C THR A 220 -37.24 1.59 7.47
N GLY A 221 -36.03 1.24 7.06
CA GLY A 221 -35.57 -0.13 7.02
C GLY A 221 -34.74 -0.49 8.24
N ALA A 222 -34.38 -1.77 8.39
CA ALA A 222 -33.39 -2.20 9.38
C ALA A 222 -32.04 -1.47 9.24
N SER A 223 -31.72 -0.96 8.04
CA SER A 223 -30.53 -0.14 7.78
C SER A 223 -30.54 1.22 8.48
N ASP A 224 -31.72 1.76 8.81
CA ASP A 224 -31.87 3.07 9.45
C ASP A 224 -31.85 2.99 10.98
N LEU A 225 -31.85 1.77 11.54
CA LEU A 225 -31.76 1.53 12.97
C LEU A 225 -30.31 1.29 13.39
N ARG A 226 -29.96 1.77 14.59
CA ARG A 226 -28.65 1.53 15.21
C ARG A 226 -28.58 0.10 15.74
N THR A 227 -27.43 -0.53 15.60
CA THR A 227 -27.16 -1.81 16.28
C THR A 227 -26.88 -1.52 17.75
N ILE A 228 -27.61 -2.18 18.66
CA ILE A 228 -27.38 -2.07 20.11
C ILE A 228 -26.13 -2.88 20.45
N ASN A 229 -25.13 -2.24 21.09
CA ASN A 229 -23.87 -2.85 21.52
C ASN A 229 -23.18 -3.72 20.44
N PRO A 230 -22.72 -3.12 19.33
CA PRO A 230 -22.11 -3.86 18.24
C PRO A 230 -20.83 -4.59 18.68
N ASP A 231 -20.69 -5.83 18.24
CA ASP A 231 -19.52 -6.68 18.44
C ASP A 231 -18.79 -6.93 17.11
N ILE A 232 -17.84 -7.87 17.08
CA ILE A 232 -17.09 -8.23 15.86
C ILE A 232 -18.00 -8.89 14.79
N ASN A 233 -19.10 -9.53 15.18
CA ASN A 233 -19.95 -10.32 14.29
C ASN A 233 -21.27 -9.62 13.91
N SER A 234 -21.58 -8.50 14.54
CA SER A 234 -22.80 -7.74 14.29
C SER A 234 -22.88 -7.19 12.86
N PRO A 235 -24.08 -7.08 12.28
CA PRO A 235 -24.22 -6.42 10.98
C PRO A 235 -23.88 -4.93 11.09
N LEU A 236 -23.32 -4.35 10.03
CA LEU A 236 -23.14 -2.90 9.94
C LEU A 236 -24.39 -2.26 9.31
N THR A 237 -25.00 -1.27 9.96
CA THR A 237 -26.13 -0.52 9.39
C THR A 237 -25.74 0.87 8.89
N SER A 238 -26.57 1.49 8.05
CA SER A 238 -26.35 2.89 7.64
C SER A 238 -26.38 3.86 8.81
N ALA A 239 -27.20 3.60 9.83
CA ALA A 239 -27.25 4.43 11.03
C ALA A 239 -25.96 4.33 11.84
N ASP A 240 -25.37 3.13 11.93
CA ASP A 240 -24.08 2.92 12.59
C ASP A 240 -22.95 3.69 11.92
N ILE A 241 -22.91 3.66 10.58
CA ILE A 241 -21.93 4.40 9.78
C ILE A 241 -22.07 5.91 10.00
N LYS A 242 -23.31 6.43 10.02
CA LYS A 242 -23.58 7.86 10.24
C LYS A 242 -23.18 8.29 11.65
N ALA A 243 -23.51 7.49 12.66
CA ALA A 243 -23.12 7.74 14.05
C ALA A 243 -21.59 7.74 14.19
N PHE A 244 -20.92 6.73 13.62
CA PHE A 244 -19.45 6.68 13.56
C PHE A 244 -18.87 7.93 12.90
N ALA A 245 -19.38 8.32 11.72
CA ALA A 245 -18.89 9.49 10.99
C ALA A 245 -18.98 10.78 11.84
N ARG A 246 -20.04 10.95 12.64
CA ARG A 246 -20.20 12.10 13.56
C ARG A 246 -19.21 12.12 14.72
N THR A 247 -18.64 10.98 15.11
CA THR A 247 -17.61 10.93 16.15
C THR A 247 -16.23 11.41 15.65
N LEU A 248 -15.95 11.34 14.35
CA LEU A 248 -14.62 11.58 13.78
C LEU A 248 -14.04 12.98 14.10
N PRO A 249 -14.81 14.09 14.07
CA PRO A 249 -14.30 15.40 14.46
C PRO A 249 -13.80 15.41 15.92
N LYS A 250 -14.62 14.92 16.86
CA LYS A 250 -14.27 14.86 18.29
C LYS A 250 -13.09 13.95 18.57
N VAL A 251 -12.98 12.82 17.85
CA VAL A 251 -11.84 11.91 17.99
C VAL A 251 -10.54 12.56 17.54
N ARG A 252 -10.56 13.41 16.50
CA ARG A 252 -9.37 14.14 16.04
C ARG A 252 -8.86 15.15 17.07
N GLU A 253 -9.74 15.69 17.90
CA GLU A 253 -9.43 16.66 18.94
C GLU A 253 -8.81 16.03 20.21
N ILE A 254 -8.71 14.70 20.30
CA ILE A 254 -8.12 14.02 21.48
C ILE A 254 -6.63 14.37 21.65
N ALA A 255 -5.91 14.46 20.53
CA ALA A 255 -4.47 14.75 20.53
C ALA A 255 -4.14 15.84 19.48
N PRO A 256 -4.50 17.11 19.74
CA PRO A 256 -4.22 18.21 18.83
C PRO A 256 -2.73 18.59 18.83
N ASP A 257 -2.03 18.29 19.94
CA ASP A 257 -0.65 18.70 20.17
C ASP A 257 0.37 17.60 19.82
N SER A 258 1.54 18.03 19.33
CA SER A 258 2.67 17.15 19.00
C SER A 258 3.06 16.17 20.13
N PRO A 259 3.12 16.57 21.43
CA PRO A 259 3.52 15.64 22.50
C PRO A 259 2.51 14.51 22.75
N ARG A 260 1.21 14.80 22.69
CA ARG A 260 0.17 13.77 22.86
C ARG A 260 0.17 12.81 21.69
N MET A 261 0.35 13.31 20.47
CA MET A 261 0.51 12.48 19.27
C MET A 261 1.77 11.60 19.35
N ALA A 262 2.91 12.15 19.77
CA ALA A 262 4.15 11.39 19.97
C ALA A 262 3.95 10.25 20.99
N ARG A 263 3.22 10.50 22.08
CA ARG A 263 2.89 9.47 23.07
C ARG A 263 2.04 8.34 22.49
N ILE A 264 1.08 8.63 21.61
CA ILE A 264 0.28 7.61 20.89
C ILE A 264 1.17 6.79 19.95
N TYR A 265 2.10 7.43 19.23
CA TYR A 265 3.04 6.71 18.35
C TYR A 265 4.00 5.82 19.14
N ASN A 266 4.56 6.32 20.25
CA ASN A 266 5.40 5.53 21.14
C ASN A 266 4.64 4.34 21.73
N ALA A 267 3.39 4.57 22.17
CA ALA A 267 2.51 3.50 22.62
C ALA A 267 2.35 2.43 21.51
N GLY A 268 2.11 2.83 20.26
CA GLY A 268 2.07 1.88 19.14
C GLY A 268 3.36 1.07 18.98
N SER A 269 4.52 1.73 19.00
CA SER A 269 5.80 1.05 18.88
C SER A 269 6.09 0.10 20.05
N PHE A 270 5.69 0.45 21.28
CA PHE A 270 5.87 -0.44 22.42
C PHE A 270 4.95 -1.65 22.36
N LEU A 271 3.72 -1.46 21.90
CA LEU A 271 2.76 -2.54 21.73
C LEU A 271 3.26 -3.56 20.71
N ASP A 272 3.76 -3.10 19.57
CA ASP A 272 4.28 -3.97 18.51
C ASP A 272 5.50 -4.78 19.00
N ARG A 273 6.42 -4.16 19.75
CA ARG A 273 7.59 -4.86 20.34
C ARG A 273 7.18 -5.87 21.40
N TRP A 274 6.25 -5.50 22.27
CA TRP A 274 5.71 -6.41 23.29
C TRP A 274 4.99 -7.60 22.65
N GLU A 275 4.21 -7.39 21.59
CA GLU A 275 3.58 -8.49 20.85
C GLU A 275 4.62 -9.40 20.18
N GLN A 276 5.71 -8.86 19.64
CA GLN A 276 6.82 -9.65 19.06
C GLN A 276 7.50 -10.56 20.09
N GLU A 277 7.79 -10.05 21.29
CA GLU A 277 8.37 -10.86 22.37
C GLU A 277 7.46 -11.99 22.85
N ASN A 278 6.14 -11.77 22.83
CA ASN A 278 5.16 -12.77 23.23
C ASN A 278 4.72 -13.70 22.07
N GLY A 279 5.44 -13.68 20.95
CA GLY A 279 5.16 -14.54 19.79
C GLY A 279 3.85 -14.22 19.06
N LYS A 280 3.23 -13.06 19.33
CA LYS A 280 2.00 -12.56 18.68
C LYS A 280 2.28 -11.48 17.63
N GLY A 281 3.54 -11.07 17.47
CA GLY A 281 3.94 -9.96 16.61
C GLY A 281 4.21 -10.36 15.15
N LEU A 282 3.90 -9.43 14.25
CA LEU A 282 4.31 -9.50 12.85
C LEU A 282 5.74 -8.96 12.68
N THR A 283 6.41 -9.32 11.58
CA THR A 283 7.78 -8.87 11.27
C THR A 283 7.86 -7.37 11.00
N VAL A 284 6.79 -6.78 10.46
CA VAL A 284 6.68 -5.34 10.23
C VAL A 284 5.66 -4.78 11.21
N ASN A 285 6.18 -3.87 12.04
CA ASN A 285 5.39 -3.00 12.91
C ASN A 285 4.38 -2.24 12.05
N MET A 286 3.19 -1.98 12.57
CA MET A 286 2.07 -1.30 11.87
C MET A 286 1.22 -2.15 10.89
N LEU A 287 1.59 -3.37 10.48
CA LEU A 287 0.71 -4.18 9.61
C LEU A 287 -0.66 -4.45 10.27
N LYS A 288 -0.66 -4.68 11.59
CA LYS A 288 -1.88 -4.84 12.39
C LYS A 288 -2.73 -3.57 12.44
N ASP A 289 -2.08 -2.41 12.45
CA ASP A 289 -2.73 -1.08 12.41
C ASP A 289 -3.39 -0.81 11.05
N MET A 290 -2.89 -1.39 9.97
CA MET A 290 -3.52 -1.26 8.65
C MET A 290 -4.81 -2.08 8.56
N VAL A 291 -4.83 -3.27 9.16
CA VAL A 291 -6.00 -4.17 9.14
C VAL A 291 -7.10 -3.66 10.07
N ASN A 292 -6.78 -3.36 11.32
CA ASN A 292 -7.74 -2.95 12.36
C ASN A 292 -7.31 -1.62 13.01
N PRO A 293 -7.34 -0.50 12.25
CA PRO A 293 -6.84 0.79 12.72
C PRO A 293 -7.52 1.28 14.00
N CYS A 294 -8.82 1.08 14.16
CA CYS A 294 -9.57 1.65 15.27
C CYS A 294 -9.44 0.80 16.54
N GLN A 295 -9.46 -0.52 16.44
CA GLN A 295 -9.14 -1.40 17.59
C GLN A 295 -7.72 -1.15 18.10
N ARG A 296 -6.75 -1.00 17.19
CA ARG A 296 -5.37 -0.64 17.56
C ARG A 296 -5.28 0.74 18.17
N LEU A 297 -6.05 1.71 17.67
CA LEU A 297 -6.12 3.03 18.27
C LEU A 297 -6.63 2.98 19.72
N VAL A 298 -7.65 2.18 20.01
CA VAL A 298 -8.15 2.00 21.38
C VAL A 298 -7.05 1.44 22.29
N GLN A 299 -6.33 0.39 21.87
CA GLN A 299 -5.22 -0.15 22.66
C GLN A 299 -4.12 0.90 22.91
N LYS A 300 -3.78 1.69 21.89
CA LYS A 300 -2.78 2.77 22.01
C LYS A 300 -3.25 3.87 22.96
N LEU A 301 -4.51 4.28 22.87
CA LEU A 301 -5.08 5.31 23.75
C LEU A 301 -5.19 4.82 25.19
N ARG A 302 -5.58 3.55 25.41
CA ARG A 302 -5.55 2.91 26.74
C ARG A 302 -4.17 2.96 27.36
N MET A 303 -3.18 2.47 26.62
CA MET A 303 -1.80 2.44 27.10
C MET A 303 -1.26 3.86 27.31
N ALA A 304 -1.59 4.81 26.44
CA ALA A 304 -1.18 6.20 26.59
C ALA A 304 -1.94 6.98 27.69
N GLY A 305 -2.89 6.36 28.39
CA GLY A 305 -3.69 6.99 29.45
C GLY A 305 -4.74 7.99 28.94
N MET A 306 -5.19 7.82 27.69
CA MET A 306 -6.15 8.70 26.99
C MET A 306 -7.52 8.04 26.73
N GLU A 307 -7.85 6.97 27.44
CA GLU A 307 -9.12 6.25 27.26
C GLU A 307 -10.35 7.11 27.63
N LEU A 308 -10.24 7.94 28.66
CA LEU A 308 -11.34 8.82 29.09
C LEU A 308 -11.72 9.82 28.00
N GLN A 309 -10.72 10.42 27.35
CA GLN A 309 -10.91 11.36 26.24
C GLN A 309 -11.64 10.69 25.07
N LEU A 310 -11.25 9.45 24.74
CA LEU A 310 -11.96 8.67 23.73
C LEU A 310 -13.40 8.40 24.14
N ARG A 311 -13.63 7.96 25.38
CA ARG A 311 -14.97 7.68 25.90
C ARG A 311 -15.88 8.92 25.84
N MET A 312 -15.36 10.10 26.16
CA MET A 312 -16.11 11.36 26.04
C MET A 312 -16.39 11.73 24.57
N ALA A 313 -15.44 11.49 23.67
CA ALA A 313 -15.60 11.80 22.25
C ALA A 313 -16.67 10.93 21.57
N VAL A 314 -16.72 9.63 21.90
CA VAL A 314 -17.61 8.66 21.24
C VAL A 314 -18.93 8.43 21.99
N GLY A 315 -18.96 8.70 23.30
CA GLY A 315 -20.11 8.44 24.16
C GLY A 315 -21.36 9.25 23.80
N GLY A 316 -21.20 10.42 23.18
CA GLY A 316 -22.33 11.23 22.71
C GLY A 316 -23.19 10.56 21.63
N GLU A 317 -22.66 9.57 20.91
CA GLU A 317 -23.39 8.77 19.92
C GLU A 317 -23.80 7.38 20.48
N GLY A 318 -23.66 7.17 21.79
CA GLY A 318 -24.02 5.92 22.48
C GLY A 318 -23.02 4.79 22.32
N PHE A 319 -21.78 5.07 21.90
CA PHE A 319 -20.73 4.06 21.80
C PHE A 319 -19.92 3.92 23.10
N THR A 320 -19.51 2.69 23.39
CA THR A 320 -18.32 2.40 24.21
C THR A 320 -17.06 2.45 23.34
N PRO A 321 -15.85 2.61 23.91
CA PRO A 321 -14.61 2.55 23.13
C PRO A 321 -14.48 1.29 22.25
N GLU A 322 -14.93 0.13 22.75
CA GLU A 322 -14.86 -1.16 22.05
C GLU A 322 -15.86 -1.23 20.90
N SER A 323 -17.14 -0.94 21.18
CA SER A 323 -18.20 -0.94 20.17
C SER A 323 -17.93 0.10 19.07
N TRP A 324 -17.35 1.25 19.44
CA TRP A 324 -16.85 2.23 18.47
C TRP A 324 -15.76 1.66 17.58
N ALA A 325 -14.75 1.00 18.17
CA ALA A 325 -13.65 0.41 17.41
C ALA A 325 -14.11 -0.67 16.42
N TYR A 326 -15.02 -1.56 16.84
CA TYR A 326 -15.58 -2.58 15.95
C TYR A 326 -16.36 -1.96 14.79
N THR A 327 -17.21 -0.98 15.08
CA THR A 327 -18.00 -0.26 14.06
C THR A 327 -17.08 0.48 13.07
N CYS A 328 -16.05 1.14 13.60
CA CYS A 328 -15.07 1.90 12.83
C CYS A 328 -14.28 0.99 11.87
N ASP A 329 -13.72 -0.12 12.38
CA ASP A 329 -12.95 -1.06 11.54
C ASP A 329 -13.82 -1.71 10.46
N LYS A 330 -15.05 -2.14 10.79
CA LYS A 330 -16.01 -2.67 9.80
C LYS A 330 -16.32 -1.64 8.72
N THR A 331 -16.60 -0.40 9.11
CA THR A 331 -16.90 0.69 8.19
C THR A 331 -15.73 0.95 7.25
N ILE A 332 -14.50 0.97 7.76
CA ILE A 332 -13.29 1.19 6.95
C ILE A 332 -13.07 0.04 5.97
N LYS A 333 -13.18 -1.22 6.41
CA LYS A 333 -13.01 -2.39 5.53
C LYS A 333 -14.10 -2.44 4.44
N ALA A 334 -15.35 -2.19 4.82
CA ALA A 334 -16.47 -2.12 3.89
C ALA A 334 -16.31 -0.98 2.87
N TYR A 335 -15.87 0.20 3.32
CA TYR A 335 -15.59 1.34 2.44
C TYR A 335 -14.44 1.05 1.46
N ARG A 336 -13.34 0.47 1.95
CA ARG A 336 -12.19 0.05 1.14
C ARG A 336 -12.62 -0.92 0.03
N MET A 337 -13.41 -1.95 0.37
CA MET A 337 -13.94 -2.88 -0.62
C MET A 337 -14.93 -2.24 -1.59
N GLY A 338 -15.80 -1.36 -1.10
CA GLY A 338 -16.79 -0.67 -1.93
C GLY A 338 -16.19 0.28 -2.97
N MET A 339 -14.94 0.70 -2.78
CA MET A 339 -14.21 1.62 -3.67
C MET A 339 -13.17 0.92 -4.55
N MET A 340 -13.01 -0.39 -4.43
CA MET A 340 -11.96 -1.15 -5.11
C MET A 340 -12.21 -1.32 -6.61
N ARG A 341 -11.13 -1.28 -7.40
CA ARG A 341 -11.13 -1.65 -8.83
C ARG A 341 -11.11 -3.16 -9.02
N SER A 342 -11.67 -3.63 -10.14
CA SER A 342 -11.69 -5.05 -10.50
C SER A 342 -10.29 -5.68 -10.61
N SER A 343 -9.29 -4.92 -11.06
CA SER A 343 -7.89 -5.36 -11.12
C SER A 343 -7.32 -5.67 -9.74
N THR A 344 -7.52 -4.76 -8.77
CA THR A 344 -7.06 -4.94 -7.39
C THR A 344 -7.75 -6.13 -6.72
N LEU A 345 -9.05 -6.33 -7.01
CA LEU A 345 -9.80 -7.48 -6.52
C LEU A 345 -9.22 -8.81 -7.06
N ALA A 346 -8.85 -8.84 -8.35
CA ALA A 346 -8.21 -10.01 -8.95
C ALA A 346 -6.86 -10.33 -8.28
N SER A 347 -6.05 -9.31 -8.00
CA SER A 347 -4.78 -9.47 -7.27
C SER A 347 -4.97 -9.99 -5.85
N LEU A 348 -5.95 -9.47 -5.11
CA LEU A 348 -6.27 -9.96 -3.76
C LEU A 348 -6.76 -11.41 -3.79
N LYS A 349 -7.55 -11.78 -4.80
CA LYS A 349 -7.97 -13.16 -5.01
C LYS A 349 -6.76 -14.06 -5.28
N ALA A 350 -5.81 -13.62 -6.11
CA ALA A 350 -4.58 -14.36 -6.37
C ALA A 350 -3.72 -14.54 -5.10
N PHE A 351 -3.64 -13.53 -4.22
CA PHE A 351 -2.96 -13.66 -2.92
C PHE A 351 -3.66 -14.67 -2.01
N ARG A 352 -4.99 -14.60 -1.91
CA ARG A 352 -5.77 -15.53 -1.08
C ARG A 352 -5.70 -16.96 -1.59
N ASP A 353 -5.78 -17.15 -2.90
CA ASP A 353 -5.76 -18.46 -3.54
C ASP A 353 -4.31 -19.02 -3.62
N GLY A 354 -3.30 -18.27 -3.14
CA GLY A 354 -1.93 -18.74 -3.00
C GLY A 354 -1.13 -18.80 -4.31
N ALA A 355 -1.54 -18.06 -5.34
CA ALA A 355 -0.97 -18.13 -6.68
C ALA A 355 0.55 -17.83 -6.71
N TYR A 356 1.05 -17.05 -5.75
CA TYR A 356 2.45 -16.66 -5.65
C TYR A 356 3.26 -17.49 -4.64
N ASN A 357 2.62 -18.40 -3.89
CA ASN A 357 3.29 -19.08 -2.76
C ASN A 357 4.53 -19.85 -3.20
N ARG A 358 4.39 -20.64 -4.27
CA ARG A 358 5.50 -21.40 -4.85
C ARG A 358 6.66 -20.50 -5.27
N TYR A 359 6.36 -19.42 -5.98
CA TYR A 359 7.37 -18.46 -6.43
C TYR A 359 8.10 -17.82 -5.25
N LEU A 360 7.37 -17.42 -4.19
CA LEU A 360 7.97 -16.79 -3.02
C LEU A 360 8.85 -17.78 -2.25
N GLU A 361 8.45 -19.03 -2.09
CA GLU A 361 9.25 -20.02 -1.37
C GLU A 361 10.50 -20.46 -2.13
N GLU A 362 10.40 -20.62 -3.46
CA GLU A 362 11.52 -21.05 -4.29
C GLU A 362 12.56 -19.93 -4.50
N ASN A 363 12.13 -18.66 -4.55
CA ASN A 363 13.00 -17.54 -4.89
C ASN A 363 13.35 -16.61 -3.71
N LEU A 364 12.55 -16.60 -2.63
CA LEU A 364 12.82 -15.79 -1.44
C LEU A 364 13.10 -16.71 -0.26
N GLY A 365 14.28 -16.58 0.34
CA GLY A 365 14.61 -17.30 1.57
C GLY A 365 13.65 -16.99 2.72
N GLY A 366 13.54 -17.91 3.69
CA GLY A 366 12.46 -17.99 4.69
C GLY A 366 12.02 -16.68 5.34
N ARG A 367 12.93 -15.81 5.79
CA ARG A 367 12.55 -14.52 6.41
C ARG A 367 11.93 -13.53 5.43
N LYS A 368 12.43 -13.47 4.19
CA LYS A 368 11.90 -12.59 3.14
C LYS A 368 10.56 -13.11 2.61
N ALA A 369 10.43 -14.43 2.45
CA ALA A 369 9.15 -15.05 2.10
C ALA A 369 8.08 -14.82 3.18
N ALA A 370 8.41 -15.03 4.46
CA ALA A 370 7.51 -14.77 5.59
C ALA A 370 7.02 -13.32 5.63
N LEU A 371 7.91 -12.36 5.37
CA LEU A 371 7.54 -10.95 5.26
C LEU A 371 6.52 -10.72 4.13
N GLN A 372 6.76 -11.27 2.95
CA GLN A 372 5.82 -11.15 1.82
C GLN A 372 4.48 -11.80 2.12
N PHE A 373 4.47 -12.99 2.74
CA PHE A 373 3.23 -13.65 3.16
C PHE A 373 2.44 -12.83 4.18
N GLN A 374 3.11 -12.22 5.14
CA GLN A 374 2.48 -11.30 6.09
C GLN A 374 1.88 -10.08 5.39
N THR A 375 2.60 -9.47 4.44
CA THR A 375 2.09 -8.35 3.65
C THR A 375 0.88 -8.76 2.79
N MET A 376 0.95 -9.89 2.10
CA MET A 376 -0.17 -10.43 1.32
C MET A 376 -1.40 -10.66 2.20
N GLN A 377 -1.23 -11.29 3.36
CA GLN A 377 -2.33 -11.52 4.30
C GLN A 377 -2.87 -10.22 4.89
N THR A 378 -2.01 -9.24 5.15
CA THR A 378 -2.43 -7.89 5.57
C THR A 378 -3.39 -7.30 4.55
N LEU A 379 -3.04 -7.37 3.26
CA LEU A 379 -3.90 -6.88 2.19
C LEU A 379 -5.22 -7.64 2.15
N VAL A 380 -5.22 -8.97 2.24
CA VAL A 380 -6.46 -9.77 2.27
C VAL A 380 -7.36 -9.35 3.45
N GLU A 381 -6.82 -9.21 4.65
CA GLU A 381 -7.59 -8.86 5.86
C GLU A 381 -8.03 -7.38 5.92
N MET A 382 -7.26 -6.46 5.31
CA MET A 382 -7.64 -5.05 5.16
C MET A 382 -8.91 -4.86 4.33
N TYR A 383 -9.17 -5.80 3.42
CA TYR A 383 -10.27 -5.79 2.46
C TYR A 383 -11.30 -6.89 2.74
N ARG A 384 -11.22 -7.55 3.89
CA ARG A 384 -12.19 -8.57 4.27
C ARG A 384 -13.43 -7.93 4.88
N ALA A 385 -14.53 -7.86 4.12
CA ALA A 385 -15.82 -7.36 4.58
C ALA A 385 -16.99 -8.20 4.05
N PRO A 386 -18.06 -8.45 4.84
CA PRO A 386 -19.30 -9.05 4.36
C PRO A 386 -19.99 -8.20 3.29
N LEU A 387 -20.70 -8.83 2.36
CA LEU A 387 -21.39 -8.12 1.27
C LEU A 387 -22.39 -7.09 1.78
N ASN A 388 -23.16 -7.42 2.82
CA ASN A 388 -24.16 -6.51 3.40
C ASN A 388 -23.51 -5.21 3.91
N ASP A 389 -22.40 -5.32 4.65
CA ASP A 389 -21.66 -4.16 5.16
C ASP A 389 -21.11 -3.28 4.01
N ILE A 390 -20.63 -3.91 2.93
CA ILE A 390 -20.14 -3.19 1.74
C ILE A 390 -21.27 -2.38 1.10
N LEU A 391 -22.47 -2.96 1.00
CA LEU A 391 -23.64 -2.26 0.45
C LEU A 391 -24.03 -1.06 1.32
N GLU A 392 -24.02 -1.20 2.65
CA GLU A 392 -24.31 -0.09 3.57
C GLU A 392 -23.24 1.02 3.51
N ALA A 393 -21.96 0.66 3.41
CA ALA A 393 -20.88 1.62 3.19
C ALA A 393 -21.03 2.34 1.83
N ARG A 394 -21.46 1.64 0.79
CA ARG A 394 -21.67 2.21 -0.55
C ARG A 394 -22.81 3.22 -0.57
N LYS A 395 -23.90 2.98 0.18
CA LYS A 395 -24.98 3.96 0.39
C LYS A 395 -24.45 5.26 1.01
N ASN A 396 -23.53 5.14 1.96
CA ASN A 396 -22.96 6.27 2.71
C ASN A 396 -21.61 6.80 2.16
N ARG A 397 -21.21 6.39 0.94
CA ARG A 397 -19.87 6.68 0.38
C ARG A 397 -19.49 8.16 0.36
N LYS A 398 -20.45 9.04 0.07
CA LYS A 398 -20.20 10.50 -0.03
C LYS A 398 -19.86 11.08 1.35
N LEU A 399 -20.59 10.65 2.37
CA LEU A 399 -20.34 11.05 3.76
C LEU A 399 -18.98 10.54 4.23
N LEU A 400 -18.71 9.25 4.03
CA LEU A 400 -17.44 8.64 4.43
C LEU A 400 -16.24 9.27 3.72
N LYS A 401 -16.35 9.50 2.41
CA LYS A 401 -15.31 10.18 1.63
C LYS A 401 -15.03 11.57 2.19
N LYS A 402 -16.06 12.38 2.41
CA LYS A 402 -15.94 13.73 2.99
C LYS A 402 -15.22 13.70 4.34
N GLU A 403 -15.65 12.81 5.24
CA GLU A 403 -15.04 12.72 6.56
C GLU A 403 -13.60 12.22 6.50
N PHE A 404 -13.29 11.20 5.70
CA PHE A 404 -11.91 10.70 5.58
C PHE A 404 -10.98 11.73 4.92
N GLU A 405 -11.44 12.48 3.92
CA GLU A 405 -10.68 13.58 3.32
C GLU A 405 -10.38 14.68 4.33
N ALA A 406 -11.37 15.07 5.15
CA ALA A 406 -11.17 16.04 6.22
C ALA A 406 -10.11 15.58 7.25
N GLY A 407 -9.98 14.27 7.46
CA GLY A 407 -8.93 13.67 8.29
C GLY A 407 -7.63 13.33 7.56
N LYS A 408 -7.46 13.75 6.29
CA LYS A 408 -6.33 13.37 5.42
C LYS A 408 -6.11 11.85 5.38
N TYR A 409 -7.20 11.08 5.35
CA TYR A 409 -7.23 9.62 5.37
C TYR A 409 -6.54 8.99 6.59
N ARG A 410 -6.54 9.68 7.73
CA ARG A 410 -6.01 9.20 9.01
C ARG A 410 -6.98 9.47 10.16
N ILE A 411 -6.95 8.60 11.16
CA ILE A 411 -7.64 8.80 12.45
C ILE A 411 -6.56 8.73 13.53
N LEU A 412 -6.18 9.88 14.10
CA LEU A 412 -5.11 10.00 15.10
C LEU A 412 -3.84 9.20 14.72
N GLY A 413 -3.37 9.39 13.48
CA GLY A 413 -2.19 8.72 12.95
C GLY A 413 -2.41 7.31 12.39
N GLN A 414 -3.57 6.68 12.63
CA GLN A 414 -3.90 5.37 12.06
C GLN A 414 -4.33 5.51 10.59
N PRO A 415 -3.85 4.66 9.68
CA PRO A 415 -4.12 4.76 8.25
C PRO A 415 -5.54 4.25 7.89
N VAL A 416 -6.32 5.09 7.21
CA VAL A 416 -7.64 4.74 6.64
C VAL A 416 -7.57 4.58 5.12
N ALA A 417 -6.39 4.80 4.52
CA ALA A 417 -6.18 4.85 3.08
C ALA A 417 -6.78 3.65 2.32
N VAL A 418 -7.24 3.94 1.10
CA VAL A 418 -7.71 2.99 0.09
C VAL A 418 -6.58 2.82 -0.93
N LEU A 419 -6.26 1.58 -1.30
CA LEU A 419 -5.38 1.31 -2.43
C LEU A 419 -6.21 1.51 -3.70
N ASN A 420 -5.96 2.61 -4.40
CA ASN A 420 -6.67 2.97 -5.64
C ASN A 420 -5.89 2.60 -6.89
#